data_AF-A0A7V9PUZ8-F1
#
_entry.id   AF-A0A7V9PUZ8-F1
#
_cell.length_a   1.000
_cell.length_b   1.000
_cell.length_c   1.000
_cell.angle_alpha   90.00
_cell.angle_beta   90.00
_cell.angle_gamma   90.00
#
_symmetry.space_group_name_H-M   'P 1'
#
loop_
_entity.id
_entity.type
_entity.pdbx_description
1 polymer ?
#
loop_
_entity_poly.entity_id
_entity_poly.type
_entity_poly.pdbx_seq_one_letter_code
_entity_poly.pdbx_strand_id
1 'polypeptide(L)'
;MDQPSWKPLFRTPRSTVTKVLRSQSFGASRERAAMIMDDPTALRTLAERVETLEHHNAPLAGIADRVAAAVRLLRAVADDVESGTSQPAAADAARIRLIVAGLHYLITPVDVVPDFRPGGYIDDVLLLTWIFGVAVQELEPQLDDPAE
;
A
#
# COMPACT_ATOMS: atom_id res chain seq x y z
N MET A 1 -13.61 2.67 -27.72
CA MET A 1 -12.94 3.18 -26.52
C MET A 1 -13.02 2.06 -25.49
N ASP A 2 -11.98 1.22 -25.45
CA ASP A 2 -11.83 0.22 -24.39
C ASP A 2 -11.61 0.96 -23.08
N GLN A 3 -12.36 0.59 -22.05
CA GLN A 3 -12.06 1.09 -20.71
C GLN A 3 -10.78 0.41 -20.22
N PRO A 4 -9.86 1.15 -19.57
CA PRO A 4 -8.66 0.54 -19.02
C PRO A 4 -9.06 -0.58 -18.03
N SER A 5 -8.45 -1.76 -18.19
CA SER A 5 -8.74 -2.98 -17.42
C SER A 5 -8.55 -2.83 -15.90
N TRP A 6 -7.93 -1.73 -15.48
CA TRP A 6 -7.61 -1.43 -14.09
C TRP A 6 -8.72 -0.73 -13.30
N LYS A 7 -9.82 -0.28 -13.94
CA LYS A 7 -10.96 0.28 -13.19
C LYS A 7 -11.61 -0.83 -12.35
N PRO A 8 -11.75 -0.64 -11.03
CA PRO A 8 -12.32 -1.68 -10.18
C PRO A 8 -13.77 -1.97 -10.61
N LEU A 9 -14.06 -3.23 -10.96
CA LEU A 9 -15.41 -3.76 -11.18
C LEU A 9 -16.24 -3.79 -9.88
N PHE A 10 -15.58 -3.59 -8.74
CA PHE A 10 -16.20 -3.58 -7.42
C PHE A 10 -16.51 -2.15 -6.98
N ARG A 11 -17.81 -1.84 -6.78
CA ARG A 11 -18.21 -0.75 -5.89
C ARG A 11 -17.83 -1.17 -4.47
N THR A 12 -16.66 -0.78 -4.00
CA THR A 12 -16.20 -1.06 -2.64
C THR A 12 -17.28 -0.66 -1.63
N PRO A 13 -17.74 -1.54 -0.74
CA PRO A 13 -18.66 -1.15 0.32
C PRO A 13 -18.00 -0.08 1.18
N ARG A 14 -18.45 1.17 1.02
CA ARG A 14 -17.85 2.33 1.71
C ARG A 14 -17.80 2.14 3.23
N SER A 15 -18.74 1.40 3.79
CA SER A 15 -18.84 1.11 5.23
C SER A 15 -17.65 0.31 5.77
N THR A 16 -17.18 -0.71 5.03
CA THR A 16 -16.07 -1.58 5.47
C THR A 16 -14.76 -0.80 5.50
N VAL A 17 -14.44 -0.11 4.41
CA VAL A 17 -13.24 0.75 4.34
C VAL A 17 -13.30 1.84 5.41
N THR A 18 -14.45 2.49 5.59
CA THR A 18 -14.62 3.53 6.62
C THR A 18 -14.41 2.98 8.04
N LYS A 19 -14.85 1.75 8.31
CA LYS A 19 -14.63 1.08 9.59
C LYS A 19 -13.14 0.86 9.83
N VAL A 20 -12.41 0.34 8.85
CA VAL A 20 -10.96 0.10 8.98
C VAL A 20 -10.19 1.42 9.11
N LEU A 21 -10.52 2.44 8.32
CA LEU A 21 -9.89 3.77 8.41
C LEU A 21 -10.03 4.43 9.78
N ARG A 22 -11.07 4.05 10.55
CA ARG A 22 -11.35 4.56 11.90
C ARG A 22 -10.87 3.63 13.01
N SER A 23 -10.28 2.48 12.67
CA SER A 23 -9.78 1.54 13.67
C SER A 23 -8.52 2.08 14.35
N GLN A 24 -8.29 1.64 15.58
CA GLN A 24 -7.07 1.95 16.32
C GLN A 24 -5.83 1.37 15.61
N SER A 25 -5.94 0.17 15.03
CA SER A 25 -4.85 -0.50 14.31
C SER A 25 -4.42 0.25 13.04
N PHE A 26 -5.37 0.75 12.25
CA PHE A 26 -5.05 1.59 11.10
C PHE A 26 -4.53 2.96 11.54
N GLY A 27 -5.09 3.53 12.62
CA GLY A 27 -4.57 4.75 13.25
C GLY A 27 -3.08 4.63 13.61
N ALA A 28 -2.69 3.54 14.27
CA ALA A 28 -1.30 3.25 14.61
C ALA A 28 -0.41 3.11 13.35
N SER A 29 -0.94 2.48 12.29
CA SER A 29 -0.22 2.34 11.03
C SER A 29 0.00 3.68 10.31
N ARG A 30 -0.97 4.61 10.40
CA ARG A 30 -0.82 5.99 9.87
C ARG A 30 0.21 6.82 10.62
N GLU A 31 0.28 6.64 11.93
CA GLU A 31 1.29 7.28 12.76
C GLU A 31 2.68 6.71 12.43
N ARG A 32 2.78 5.38 12.34
CA ARG A 32 4.04 4.72 11.98
C ARG A 32 4.52 5.08 10.57
N ALA A 33 3.59 5.24 9.63
CA ALA A 33 3.91 5.67 8.27
C ALA A 33 4.61 7.03 8.22
N ALA A 34 4.31 7.95 9.15
CA ALA A 34 5.05 9.22 9.24
C ALA A 34 6.54 8.99 9.45
N MET A 35 6.85 8.13 10.42
CA MET A 35 8.22 7.83 10.81
C MET A 35 8.94 7.00 9.76
N ILE A 36 8.22 6.15 9.03
CA ILE A 36 8.79 5.34 7.95
C ILE A 36 9.17 6.22 6.76
N MET A 37 8.34 7.22 6.41
CA MET A 37 8.60 8.11 5.26
C MET A 37 9.94 8.86 5.33
N ASP A 38 10.43 9.11 6.55
CA ASP A 38 11.68 9.84 6.78
C ASP A 38 12.89 8.90 7.01
N ASP A 39 12.70 7.58 6.91
CA ASP A 39 13.73 6.57 7.16
C ASP A 39 13.87 5.62 5.94
N PRO A 40 14.93 5.76 5.13
CA PRO A 40 15.12 4.97 3.92
C PRO A 40 15.30 3.47 4.24
N THR A 41 15.86 3.14 5.40
CA THR A 41 16.00 1.74 5.83
C THR A 41 14.65 1.14 6.19
N ALA A 42 13.79 1.91 6.86
CA ALA A 42 12.43 1.48 7.20
C ALA A 42 11.56 1.30 5.95
N LEU A 43 11.68 2.18 4.94
CA LEU A 43 11.01 2.05 3.65
C LEU A 43 11.39 0.76 2.93
N ARG A 44 12.70 0.48 2.81
CA ARG A 44 13.21 -0.75 2.17
C ARG A 44 12.76 -2.00 2.94
N THR A 45 12.83 -1.97 4.26
CA THR A 45 12.36 -3.08 5.12
C THR A 45 10.86 -3.34 4.94
N LEU A 46 10.04 -2.30 4.86
CA LEU A 46 8.61 -2.43 4.59
C LEU A 46 8.36 -3.05 3.21
N ALA A 47 9.07 -2.58 2.19
CA ALA A 47 8.98 -3.08 0.83
C ALA A 47 9.30 -4.58 0.73
N GLU A 48 10.41 -5.04 1.33
CA GLU A 48 10.81 -6.45 1.36
C GLU A 48 9.79 -7.35 2.07
N ARG A 49 9.23 -6.88 3.20
CA ARG A 49 8.23 -7.64 3.96
C ARG A 49 6.92 -7.77 3.20
N VAL A 50 6.49 -6.72 2.49
CA VAL A 50 5.30 -6.73 1.65
C VAL A 50 5.50 -7.64 0.44
N GLU A 51 6.64 -7.54 -0.24
CA GLU A 51 6.98 -8.39 -1.38
C GLU A 51 6.99 -9.87 -0.96
N THR A 52 7.63 -10.20 0.16
CA THR A 52 7.61 -11.57 0.71
C THR A 52 6.19 -12.03 1.03
N LEU A 53 5.34 -11.16 1.59
CA LEU A 53 3.96 -11.51 1.89
C LEU A 53 3.17 -11.78 0.59
N GLU A 54 3.28 -10.91 -0.40
CA GLU A 54 2.53 -11.01 -1.67
C GLU A 54 2.77 -12.36 -2.37
N HIS A 55 4.03 -12.80 -2.50
CA HIS A 55 4.40 -14.07 -3.11
C HIS A 55 3.79 -15.31 -2.44
N HIS A 56 3.40 -15.22 -1.18
CA HIS A 56 2.85 -16.34 -0.40
C HIS A 56 1.33 -16.25 -0.20
N ASN A 57 0.64 -15.24 -0.75
CA ASN A 57 -0.75 -14.96 -0.41
C ASN A 57 -1.66 -14.85 -1.64
N ALA A 58 -2.37 -15.95 -1.94
CA ALA A 58 -3.38 -16.01 -3.00
C ALA A 58 -4.43 -14.87 -3.00
N PRO A 59 -4.91 -14.34 -1.85
CA PRO A 59 -5.84 -13.20 -1.84
C PRO A 59 -5.28 -11.90 -2.41
N LEU A 60 -3.95 -11.71 -2.42
CA LEU A 60 -3.30 -10.53 -2.98
C LEU A 60 -3.11 -10.61 -4.49
N ALA A 61 -3.27 -11.79 -5.10
CA ALA A 61 -3.06 -11.99 -6.54
C ALA A 61 -3.88 -11.02 -7.42
N GLY A 62 -5.10 -10.67 -7.00
CA GLY A 62 -5.96 -9.71 -7.73
C GLY A 62 -5.47 -8.26 -7.71
N ILE A 63 -4.51 -7.93 -6.84
CA ILE A 63 -3.89 -6.62 -6.72
C ILE A 63 -2.35 -6.68 -6.80
N ALA A 64 -1.77 -7.81 -7.20
CA ALA A 64 -0.33 -8.07 -7.23
C ALA A 64 0.45 -6.97 -7.95
N ASP A 65 0.04 -6.58 -9.16
CA ASP A 65 0.70 -5.52 -9.93
C ASP A 65 0.75 -4.19 -9.19
N ARG A 66 -0.31 -3.84 -8.46
CA ARG A 66 -0.39 -2.60 -7.66
C ARG A 66 0.45 -2.69 -6.39
N VAL A 67 0.51 -3.87 -5.78
CA VAL A 67 1.40 -4.12 -4.64
C VAL A 67 2.85 -4.01 -5.08
N ALA A 68 3.22 -4.61 -6.22
CA ALA A 68 4.56 -4.51 -6.81
C ALA A 68 4.92 -3.07 -7.17
N ALA A 69 4.00 -2.30 -7.77
CA ALA A 69 4.18 -0.88 -8.04
C ALA A 69 4.39 -0.07 -6.75
N ALA A 70 3.62 -0.36 -5.69
CA ALA A 70 3.80 0.28 -4.40
C ALA A 70 5.16 -0.08 -3.76
N VAL A 71 5.63 -1.33 -3.89
CA VAL A 71 6.97 -1.76 -3.47
C VAL A 71 8.06 -0.98 -4.20
N ARG A 72 7.95 -0.83 -5.53
CA ARG A 72 8.87 -0.01 -6.34
C ARG A 72 8.86 1.47 -5.90
N LEU A 73 7.67 2.03 -5.67
CA LEU A 73 7.51 3.39 -5.16
C LEU A 73 8.22 3.58 -3.81
N LEU A 74 8.06 2.64 -2.87
CA LEU A 74 8.75 2.71 -1.56
C LEU A 74 10.27 2.71 -1.70
N ARG A 75 10.82 1.92 -2.63
CA ARG A 75 12.26 1.90 -2.93
C ARG A 75 12.74 3.23 -3.52
N ALA A 76 12.01 3.76 -4.50
CA ALA A 76 12.33 5.07 -5.10
C ALA A 76 12.31 6.20 -4.06
N VAL A 77 11.30 6.22 -3.19
CA VAL A 77 11.24 7.20 -2.09
C VAL A 77 12.40 7.03 -1.11
N ALA A 78 12.83 5.80 -0.83
CA ALA A 78 14.01 5.58 0.01
C ALA A 78 15.29 6.14 -0.64
N ASP A 79 15.46 5.96 -1.95
CA ASP A 79 16.58 6.49 -2.72
C ASP A 79 16.58 8.03 -2.75
N ASP A 80 15.41 8.64 -2.91
CA ASP A 80 15.24 10.11 -2.85
C ASP A 80 15.58 10.67 -1.47
N VAL A 81 15.12 10.02 -0.40
CA VAL A 81 15.40 10.41 1.00
C VAL A 81 16.89 10.31 1.29
N GLU A 82 17.54 9.22 0.88
CA GLU A 82 18.98 9.01 1.06
C GLU A 82 19.82 10.01 0.26
N SER A 83 19.37 10.36 -0.95
CA SER A 83 20.05 11.31 -1.82
C SER A 83 19.78 12.78 -1.46
N GLY A 84 18.82 13.04 -0.56
CA GLY A 84 18.36 14.40 -0.24
C GLY A 84 17.72 15.13 -1.41
N THR A 85 17.13 14.38 -2.35
CA THR A 85 16.52 14.93 -3.57
C THR A 85 15.16 15.59 -3.29
N SER A 86 14.68 16.39 -4.24
CA SER A 86 13.45 17.18 -4.18
C SER A 86 12.28 16.44 -3.51
N GLN A 87 11.67 17.10 -2.53
CA GLN A 87 10.46 16.59 -1.90
C GLN A 87 9.28 16.65 -2.89
N PRO A 88 8.45 15.59 -2.95
CA PRO A 88 7.24 15.60 -3.77
C PRO A 88 6.26 16.67 -3.29
N ALA A 89 5.29 17.05 -4.14
CA ALA A 89 4.28 18.01 -3.72
C ALA A 89 3.51 17.49 -2.50
N ALA A 90 3.02 18.39 -1.64
CA ALA A 90 2.38 18.00 -0.38
C ALA A 90 1.19 17.02 -0.56
N ALA A 91 0.47 17.13 -1.67
CA ALA A 91 -0.62 16.22 -2.02
C ALA A 91 -0.11 14.80 -2.34
N ASP A 92 1.02 14.71 -3.04
CA ASP A 92 1.66 13.46 -3.47
C ASP A 92 2.27 12.78 -2.24
N ALA A 93 2.99 13.54 -1.40
CA ALA A 93 3.52 13.08 -0.12
C ALA A 93 2.42 12.49 0.79
N ALA A 94 1.24 13.10 0.82
CA ALA A 94 0.10 12.59 1.59
C ALA A 94 -0.44 11.27 1.03
N ARG A 95 -0.46 11.09 -0.30
CA ARG A 95 -0.87 9.85 -0.97
C ARG A 95 0.15 8.73 -0.79
N ILE A 96 1.44 9.03 -0.93
CA ILE A 96 2.54 8.09 -0.65
C ILE A 96 2.48 7.65 0.81
N ARG A 97 2.32 8.58 1.75
CA ARG A 97 2.16 8.23 3.18
C ARG A 97 0.93 7.37 3.45
N LEU A 98 -0.15 7.55 2.69
CA LEU A 98 -1.33 6.68 2.78
C LEU A 98 -1.04 5.27 2.26
N ILE A 99 -0.27 5.14 1.17
CA ILE A 99 0.23 3.85 0.67
C ILE A 99 1.07 3.17 1.75
N VAL A 100 2.06 3.88 2.32
CA VAL A 100 2.91 3.36 3.40
C VAL A 100 2.07 2.90 4.60
N ALA A 101 1.04 3.65 4.99
CA ALA A 101 0.14 3.26 6.07
C ALA A 101 -0.65 1.98 5.74
N GLY A 102 -1.15 1.85 4.51
CA GLY A 102 -1.86 0.64 4.06
C GLY A 102 -0.96 -0.59 4.02
N LEU A 103 0.24 -0.46 3.48
CA LEU A 103 1.24 -1.52 3.43
C LEU A 103 1.74 -1.92 4.82
N HIS A 104 2.01 -0.94 5.69
CA HIS A 104 2.40 -1.20 7.06
C HIS A 104 1.29 -1.94 7.82
N TYR A 105 0.04 -1.50 7.65
CA TYR A 105 -1.13 -2.17 8.24
C TYR A 105 -1.23 -3.64 7.79
N LEU A 106 -1.00 -3.92 6.50
CA LEU A 106 -1.00 -5.27 5.94
C LEU A 106 0.01 -6.22 6.64
N ILE A 107 1.18 -5.72 7.05
CA ILE A 107 2.25 -6.54 7.65
C ILE A 107 2.36 -6.42 9.18
N THR A 108 1.47 -5.65 9.83
CA THR A 108 1.53 -5.38 11.26
C THR A 108 0.80 -6.47 12.05
N PRO A 109 1.47 -7.15 12.98
CA PRO A 109 0.90 -8.30 13.71
C PRO A 109 -0.12 -7.91 14.80
N VAL A 110 -0.52 -6.64 14.92
CA VAL A 110 -1.18 -6.10 16.11
C VAL A 110 -2.67 -6.44 16.23
N ASP A 111 -3.38 -6.94 15.19
CA ASP A 111 -4.72 -7.53 15.43
C ASP A 111 -5.36 -8.36 14.30
N VAL A 112 -4.68 -8.63 13.18
CA VAL A 112 -5.16 -9.58 12.15
C VAL A 112 -4.03 -10.43 11.55
N VAL A 113 -3.12 -10.89 12.41
CA VAL A 113 -2.39 -12.14 12.13
C VAL A 113 -2.49 -13.11 13.32
N PRO A 114 -3.70 -13.60 13.66
CA PRO A 114 -3.85 -14.91 14.25
C PRO A 114 -4.63 -15.77 13.26
N ASP A 115 -3.89 -16.46 12.39
CA ASP A 115 -4.40 -17.36 11.37
C ASP A 115 -5.33 -16.78 10.29
N PHE A 116 -4.93 -17.12 9.06
CA PHE A 116 -5.70 -17.46 7.88
C PHE A 116 -7.10 -18.07 8.14
N ARG A 117 -8.00 -17.32 8.78
CA ARG A 117 -9.42 -17.70 8.92
C ARG A 117 -10.13 -17.49 7.58
N PRO A 118 -11.05 -18.40 7.20
CA PRO A 118 -11.92 -18.16 6.06
C PRO A 118 -12.77 -16.91 6.32
N GLY A 119 -12.45 -15.80 5.64
CA GLY A 119 -13.19 -14.52 5.70
C GLY A 119 -12.40 -13.28 6.15
N GLY A 120 -11.16 -13.40 6.64
CA GLY A 120 -10.38 -12.28 7.19
C GLY A 120 -9.70 -11.35 6.18
N TYR A 121 -9.32 -11.86 5.00
CA TYR A 121 -8.54 -11.13 3.98
C TYR A 121 -9.28 -10.01 3.27
N ILE A 122 -10.60 -10.07 3.31
CA ILE A 122 -11.44 -9.24 2.44
C ILE A 122 -11.31 -7.78 2.86
N ASP A 123 -11.31 -7.48 4.16
CA ASP A 123 -11.26 -6.10 4.65
C ASP A 123 -9.93 -5.41 4.30
N ASP A 124 -8.81 -6.13 4.38
CA ASP A 124 -7.47 -5.59 4.12
C ASP A 124 -7.21 -5.41 2.60
N VAL A 125 -7.61 -6.38 1.78
CA VAL A 125 -7.54 -6.28 0.32
C VAL A 125 -8.45 -5.15 -0.19
N LEU A 126 -9.65 -5.00 0.39
CA LEU A 126 -10.56 -3.90 0.04
C LEU A 126 -9.98 -2.54 0.45
N LEU A 127 -9.34 -2.44 1.62
CA LEU A 127 -8.65 -1.23 2.04
C LEU A 127 -7.52 -0.88 1.06
N LEU A 128 -6.64 -1.83 0.73
CA LEU A 128 -5.52 -1.60 -0.20
C LEU A 128 -6.02 -1.23 -1.59
N THR A 129 -7.03 -1.93 -2.10
CA THR A 129 -7.67 -1.60 -3.39
C THR A 129 -8.19 -0.17 -3.38
N TRP A 130 -8.80 0.27 -2.28
CA TRP A 130 -9.27 1.65 -2.14
C TRP A 130 -8.11 2.64 -2.06
N ILE A 131 -7.07 2.37 -1.26
CA ILE A 131 -5.89 3.23 -1.13
C ILE A 131 -5.20 3.40 -2.49
N PHE A 132 -4.98 2.31 -3.23
CA PHE A 132 -4.36 2.36 -4.55
C PHE A 132 -5.23 3.11 -5.56
N GLY A 133 -6.56 3.03 -5.44
CA GLY A 133 -7.47 3.85 -6.25
C GLY A 133 -7.36 5.35 -5.95
N VAL A 134 -7.14 5.73 -4.68
CA VAL A 134 -6.91 7.13 -4.28
C VAL A 134 -5.53 7.62 -4.72
N ALA A 135 -4.54 6.74 -4.73
CA ALA A 135 -3.14 7.05 -5.01
C ALA A 135 -2.68 6.62 -6.41
N VAL A 136 -3.60 6.43 -7.36
CA VAL A 136 -3.30 5.87 -8.68
C VAL A 136 -2.24 6.67 -9.44
N GLN A 137 -2.25 8.00 -9.32
CA GLN A 137 -1.28 8.88 -9.96
C GLN A 137 0.17 8.64 -9.48
N GLU A 138 0.34 8.20 -8.23
CA GLU A 138 1.65 7.88 -7.67
C GLU A 138 2.10 6.46 -8.00
N LEU A 139 1.20 5.62 -8.53
CA LEU A 139 1.46 4.22 -8.86
C LEU A 139 1.59 3.98 -10.37
N GLU A 140 0.97 4.82 -11.20
CA GLU A 140 1.03 4.72 -12.66
C GLU A 140 2.47 4.66 -13.19
N PRO A 141 3.41 5.55 -12.80
CA PRO A 141 4.78 5.50 -13.30
C PRO A 141 5.49 4.17 -13.01
N GLN A 142 5.15 3.52 -11.91
CA GLN A 142 5.76 2.28 -11.46
C GLN A 142 5.09 1.08 -12.12
N LEU A 143 3.83 1.17 -12.53
CA LEU A 143 3.13 0.10 -13.25
C LEU A 143 3.66 -0.07 -14.69
N ASP A 144 4.13 1.02 -15.31
CA ASP A 144 4.66 1.01 -16.68
C ASP A 144 6.13 0.61 -16.78
N ASP A 145 6.81 0.44 -15.64
CA ASP A 145 8.22 0.06 -15.58
C ASP A 145 8.35 -1.48 -15.55
N PRO A 146 8.91 -2.13 -16.59
CA PRO A 146 9.07 -3.57 -16.61
C PRO A 146 9.99 -4.01 -15.46
N ALA A 147 9.56 -5.02 -14.71
CA ALA A 147 10.40 -5.63 -13.69
C ALA A 147 11.73 -6.10 -14.33
N GLU A 148 12.85 -5.50 -13.89
CA GLU A 148 14.21 -5.97 -14.21
C GLU A 148 14.46 -7.38 -13.64
#